data_AF-A0A9W4GN33-F1
#
_entry.id   AF-A0A9W4GN33-F1
#
_cell.length_a   1.000
_cell.length_b   1.000
_cell.length_c   1.000
_cell.angle_alpha   90.00
_cell.angle_beta   90.00
_cell.angle_gamma   90.00
#
_symmetry.space_group_name_H-M   'P 1'
#
loop_
_entity.id
_entity.type
_entity.pdbx_description
1 polymer ?
#
loop_
_entity_poly.entity_id
_entity_poly.type
_entity_poly.pdbx_seq_one_letter_code
_entity_poly.pdbx_strand_id
1 'polypeptide(L)'
;MLTPVERRRLIRSQRLSDRLLPAVVGRLVAGLDPQPPWLPRRLAPVVSADLDRDAGVGAVRIVWRPGSSRAETIDGVVERSAGKWVLTGGGGIADAGVPGPRRAVGRDGQVGVIEVLTSGGLHSRSHLPAHSGDSHGAPWVGTTELRVAAEATRLLVGDREVAVPAHGTLLLAWTSPPGGAAPRRPLILALAPDGTEISRLGPNDSIDSSTWRLLDSP
;
A
#
# COMPACT_ATOMS: atom_id res chain seq x y z
N MET A 1 7.73 20.10 -19.79
CA MET A 1 8.38 19.20 -20.77
C MET A 1 9.49 18.46 -20.03
N LEU A 2 9.53 17.11 -20.03
CA LEU A 2 10.54 16.35 -19.28
C LEU A 2 11.94 16.52 -19.87
N THR A 3 12.94 16.68 -19.02
CA THR A 3 14.36 16.69 -19.41
C THR A 3 14.81 15.30 -19.91
N PRO A 4 15.90 15.22 -20.70
CA PRO A 4 16.46 13.94 -21.13
C PRO A 4 16.88 13.02 -19.97
N VAL A 5 17.24 13.58 -18.82
CA VAL A 5 17.61 12.82 -17.61
C VAL A 5 16.38 12.21 -16.96
N GLU A 6 15.33 13.00 -16.75
CA GLU A 6 14.05 12.52 -16.19
C GLU A 6 13.41 11.46 -17.07
N ARG A 7 13.45 11.64 -18.40
CA ARG A 7 12.94 10.64 -19.35
C ARG A 7 13.68 9.32 -19.23
N ARG A 8 15.02 9.33 -19.17
CA ARG A 8 15.84 8.11 -18.99
C ARG A 8 15.52 7.42 -17.67
N ARG A 9 15.35 8.19 -16.61
CA ARG A 9 14.99 7.67 -15.29
C ARG A 9 13.61 6.98 -15.32
N LEU A 10 12.61 7.61 -15.92
CA LEU A 10 11.26 7.06 -16.05
C LEU A 10 11.28 5.73 -16.84
N ILE A 11 11.98 5.68 -17.97
CA ILE A 11 12.11 4.45 -18.78
C ILE A 11 12.77 3.33 -17.97
N ARG A 12 13.83 3.64 -17.21
CA ARG A 12 14.49 2.65 -16.35
C ARG A 12 13.55 2.14 -15.27
N SER A 13 12.84 3.04 -14.58
CA SER A 13 11.88 2.69 -13.53
C SER A 13 10.75 1.81 -14.08
N GLN A 14 10.20 2.14 -15.26
CA GLN A 14 9.20 1.32 -15.94
C GLN A 14 9.74 -0.08 -16.24
N ARG A 15 10.90 -0.20 -16.89
CA ARG A 15 11.50 -1.50 -17.23
C ARG A 15 11.77 -2.36 -16.00
N LEU A 16 12.16 -1.74 -14.89
CA LEU A 16 12.40 -2.44 -13.64
C LEU A 16 11.09 -2.94 -13.05
N SER A 17 10.04 -2.12 -13.07
CA SER A 17 8.68 -2.49 -12.65
C SER A 17 8.15 -3.67 -13.46
N ASP A 18 8.23 -3.58 -14.80
CA ASP A 18 7.78 -4.63 -15.73
C ASP A 18 8.51 -5.95 -15.51
N ARG A 19 9.77 -5.91 -15.06
CA ARG A 19 10.58 -7.10 -14.79
C ARG A 19 10.28 -7.72 -13.42
N LEU A 20 10.09 -6.90 -12.38
CA LEU A 20 10.00 -7.37 -11.01
C LEU A 20 8.57 -7.69 -10.57
N LEU A 21 7.62 -6.80 -10.88
CA LEU A 21 6.26 -6.88 -10.37
C LEU A 21 5.53 -8.17 -10.77
N PRO A 22 5.60 -8.68 -12.01
CA PRO A 22 4.86 -9.89 -12.38
C PRO A 22 5.21 -11.11 -11.52
N ALA A 23 6.49 -11.29 -11.19
CA ALA A 23 6.94 -12.40 -10.35
C ALA A 23 6.49 -12.24 -8.89
N VAL A 24 6.57 -11.03 -8.33
CA VAL A 24 6.12 -10.73 -6.96
C VAL A 24 4.62 -10.91 -6.82
N VAL A 25 3.85 -10.34 -7.76
CA VAL A 25 2.40 -10.45 -7.82
C VAL A 25 1.95 -11.90 -7.97
N GLY A 26 2.56 -12.65 -8.88
CA GLY A 26 2.22 -14.06 -9.08
C GLY A 26 2.35 -14.88 -7.79
N ARG A 27 3.38 -14.60 -6.98
CA ARG A 27 3.59 -15.25 -5.69
C ARG A 27 2.58 -14.81 -4.64
N LEU A 28 2.32 -13.50 -4.53
CA LEU A 28 1.29 -12.95 -3.63
C LEU A 28 -0.09 -13.60 -3.90
N VAL A 29 -0.51 -13.62 -5.16
CA VAL A 29 -1.79 -14.21 -5.58
C VAL A 29 -1.85 -15.71 -5.28
N ALA A 30 -0.74 -16.42 -5.43
CA ALA A 30 -0.61 -17.83 -5.08
C ALA A 30 -0.55 -18.10 -3.55
N GLY A 31 -0.56 -17.06 -2.71
CA GLY A 31 -0.46 -17.20 -1.25
C GLY A 31 0.94 -17.61 -0.76
N LEU A 32 1.97 -17.36 -1.57
CA LEU A 32 3.36 -17.62 -1.23
C LEU A 32 4.04 -16.36 -0.69
N ASP A 33 5.21 -16.50 -0.05
CA ASP A 33 6.09 -15.35 0.26
C ASP A 33 6.28 -14.51 -1.01
N PRO A 34 5.83 -13.24 -1.04
CA PRO A 34 5.92 -12.38 -2.21
C PRO A 34 7.36 -12.17 -2.69
N GLN A 35 8.38 -12.37 -1.84
CA GLN A 35 9.78 -12.32 -2.22
C GLN A 35 10.13 -13.48 -3.18
N PRO A 36 10.55 -13.20 -4.43
CA PRO A 36 11.02 -14.25 -5.33
C PRO A 36 12.38 -14.79 -4.87
N PRO A 37 12.62 -16.11 -4.95
CA PRO A 37 13.87 -16.71 -4.45
C PRO A 37 15.12 -16.28 -5.25
N TRP A 38 14.94 -15.92 -6.52
CA TRP A 38 16.02 -15.43 -7.37
C TRP A 38 16.34 -13.94 -7.13
N LEU A 39 15.48 -13.21 -6.42
CA LEU A 39 15.63 -11.78 -6.17
C LEU A 39 16.23 -11.55 -4.77
N PRO A 40 17.50 -11.13 -4.65
CA PRO A 40 18.12 -10.97 -3.35
C PRO A 40 17.45 -9.86 -2.53
N ARG A 41 17.02 -10.17 -1.30
CA ARG A 41 16.42 -9.19 -0.35
C ARG A 41 17.32 -7.98 -0.10
N ARG A 42 18.64 -8.14 -0.19
CA ARG A 42 19.60 -7.02 -0.04
C ARG A 42 19.54 -5.99 -1.19
N LEU A 43 19.09 -6.41 -2.38
CA LEU A 43 18.98 -5.54 -3.56
C LEU A 43 17.56 -5.02 -3.75
N ALA A 44 16.57 -5.85 -3.45
CA ALA A 44 15.16 -5.56 -3.74
C ALA A 44 14.24 -6.36 -2.80
N PRO A 45 14.19 -6.00 -1.51
CA PRO A 45 13.22 -6.61 -0.62
C PRO A 45 11.82 -6.15 -1.01
N VAL A 46 10.88 -7.10 -1.04
CA VAL A 46 9.45 -6.80 -0.96
C VAL A 46 9.18 -6.40 0.48
N VAL A 47 8.91 -5.11 0.71
CA VAL A 47 8.71 -4.55 2.07
C VAL A 47 7.24 -4.46 2.44
N SER A 48 6.35 -4.51 1.46
CA SER A 48 4.92 -4.59 1.74
C SER A 48 4.17 -5.31 0.63
N ALA A 49 3.17 -6.07 1.02
CA ALA A 49 2.24 -6.72 0.13
C ALA A 49 0.90 -6.84 0.85
N ASP A 50 -0.17 -6.45 0.17
CA ASP A 50 -1.55 -6.54 0.64
C ASP A 50 -2.41 -7.10 -0.49
N LEU A 51 -3.31 -8.02 -0.16
CA LEU A 51 -4.20 -8.66 -1.12
C LEU A 51 -5.58 -8.83 -0.49
N ASP A 52 -6.53 -8.08 -1.01
CA ASP A 52 -7.94 -8.23 -0.72
C ASP A 52 -8.57 -9.12 -1.80
N ARG A 53 -8.66 -10.41 -1.50
CA ARG A 53 -9.17 -11.42 -2.45
C ARG A 53 -10.65 -11.23 -2.75
N ASP A 54 -11.40 -10.72 -1.78
CA ASP A 54 -12.85 -10.56 -1.88
C ASP A 54 -13.18 -9.31 -2.70
N ALA A 55 -12.47 -8.21 -2.45
CA ALA A 55 -12.55 -7.01 -3.29
C ALA A 55 -11.86 -7.17 -4.65
N GLY A 56 -11.04 -8.21 -4.83
CA GLY A 56 -10.30 -8.44 -6.06
C GLY A 56 -9.22 -7.39 -6.33
N VAL A 57 -8.55 -6.89 -5.29
CA VAL A 57 -7.50 -5.88 -5.42
C VAL A 57 -6.28 -6.24 -4.57
N GLY A 58 -5.10 -5.77 -4.97
CA GLY A 58 -3.89 -5.90 -4.16
C GLY A 58 -2.88 -4.81 -4.47
N ALA A 59 -1.92 -4.65 -3.56
CA ALA A 59 -0.79 -3.75 -3.73
C ALA A 59 0.50 -4.41 -3.23
N VAL A 60 1.61 -4.08 -3.87
CA VAL A 60 2.95 -4.53 -3.49
C VAL A 60 3.93 -3.38 -3.54
N ARG A 61 4.94 -3.41 -2.68
CA ARG A 61 6.05 -2.47 -2.67
C ARG A 61 7.39 -3.18 -2.58
N ILE A 62 8.28 -2.83 -3.49
CA ILE A 62 9.67 -3.27 -3.54
C ILE A 62 10.57 -2.05 -3.29
N VAL A 63 11.63 -2.21 -2.51
CA VAL A 63 12.66 -1.17 -2.32
C VAL A 63 13.91 -1.52 -3.12
N TRP A 64 14.09 -0.94 -4.30
CA TRP A 64 15.24 -1.18 -5.15
C TRP A 64 16.51 -0.44 -4.67
N ARG A 65 17.62 -1.17 -4.54
CA ARG A 65 18.92 -0.69 -4.05
C ARG A 65 20.06 -1.25 -4.89
N PRO A 66 20.45 -0.57 -5.97
CA PRO A 66 21.54 -1.02 -6.83
C PRO A 66 22.91 -0.62 -6.25
N GLY A 67 23.20 -0.95 -4.99
CA GLY A 67 24.48 -0.66 -4.34
C GLY A 67 24.77 0.83 -4.06
N SER A 68 23.77 1.70 -4.22
CA SER A 68 23.83 3.13 -3.90
C SER A 68 23.26 3.45 -2.52
N SER A 69 23.63 4.61 -1.95
CA SER A 69 23.00 5.17 -0.76
C SER A 69 21.51 5.50 -0.95
N ARG A 70 21.09 5.76 -2.19
CA ARG A 70 19.69 6.02 -2.55
C ARG A 70 18.95 4.72 -2.84
N ALA A 71 17.72 4.62 -2.33
CA ALA A 71 16.79 3.56 -2.71
C ALA A 71 15.64 4.14 -3.54
N GLU A 72 15.00 3.29 -4.35
CA GLU A 72 13.82 3.64 -5.13
C GLU A 72 12.69 2.70 -4.75
N THR A 73 11.48 3.20 -4.50
CA THR A 73 10.32 2.31 -4.37
C THR A 73 9.77 1.96 -5.74
N ILE A 74 9.25 0.73 -5.83
CA ILE A 74 8.48 0.24 -6.97
C ILE A 74 7.19 -0.32 -6.40
N ASP A 75 6.11 0.37 -6.69
CA ASP A 75 4.78 0.03 -6.24
C ASP A 75 4.01 -0.60 -7.41
N GLY A 76 3.30 -1.68 -7.14
CA GLY A 76 2.40 -2.32 -8.09
C GLY A 76 1.00 -2.42 -7.51
N VAL A 77 -0.01 -2.14 -8.33
CA VAL A 77 -1.43 -2.33 -8.01
C VAL A 77 -2.00 -3.37 -8.95
N VAL A 78 -2.70 -4.36 -8.38
CA VAL A 78 -3.29 -5.46 -9.13
C VAL A 78 -4.79 -5.50 -8.90
N GLU A 79 -5.53 -5.85 -9.95
CA GLU A 79 -6.97 -6.04 -9.90
C GLU A 79 -7.34 -7.40 -10.50
N ARG A 80 -8.44 -7.97 -10.02
CA ARG A 80 -9.03 -9.19 -10.56
C ARG A 80 -9.98 -8.82 -11.71
N SER A 81 -9.62 -9.23 -12.92
CA SER A 81 -10.40 -9.05 -14.15
C SER A 81 -10.71 -10.40 -14.77
N ALA A 82 -11.99 -10.69 -15.05
CA ALA A 82 -12.43 -11.95 -15.66
C ALA A 82 -11.81 -13.20 -15.00
N GLY A 83 -11.77 -13.22 -13.66
CA GLY A 83 -11.21 -14.31 -12.87
C GLY A 83 -9.67 -14.35 -12.77
N LYS A 84 -8.95 -13.50 -13.50
CA LYS A 84 -7.48 -13.42 -13.51
C LYS A 84 -6.98 -12.16 -12.80
N TRP A 85 -5.83 -12.25 -12.16
CA TRP A 85 -5.16 -11.08 -11.57
C TRP A 85 -4.30 -10.38 -12.62
N VAL A 86 -4.45 -9.06 -12.75
CA VAL A 86 -3.77 -8.24 -13.75
C VAL A 86 -3.14 -7.04 -13.04
N LEU A 87 -1.91 -6.67 -13.42
CA LEU A 87 -1.28 -5.43 -12.97
C LEU A 87 -1.95 -4.26 -13.69
N THR A 88 -2.57 -3.35 -12.95
CA THR A 88 -3.36 -2.24 -13.52
C THR A 88 -2.76 -0.87 -13.25
N GLY A 89 -1.92 -0.77 -12.22
CA GLY A 89 -1.26 0.45 -11.84
C GLY A 89 0.06 0.19 -11.16
N GLY A 90 0.77 1.28 -10.92
CA GLY A 90 2.04 1.25 -10.23
C GLY A 90 2.66 2.64 -10.17
N GLY A 91 3.69 2.75 -9.35
CA GLY A 91 4.38 3.99 -9.12
C GLY A 91 5.73 3.74 -8.49
N GLY A 92 6.36 4.81 -8.02
CA GLY A 92 7.62 4.72 -7.34
C GLY A 92 8.09 6.09 -6.91
N ILE A 93 8.76 6.13 -5.77
CA ILE A 93 9.35 7.34 -5.22
C ILE A 93 10.87 7.19 -5.27
N ALA A 94 11.47 8.23 -5.81
CA ALA A 94 12.89 8.49 -5.77
C ALA A 94 13.37 8.72 -4.34
N ASP A 95 14.52 8.16 -3.97
CA ASP A 95 15.14 8.45 -2.66
C ASP A 95 14.25 8.04 -1.49
N ALA A 96 13.50 6.95 -1.70
CA ALA A 96 12.69 6.38 -0.64
C ALA A 96 13.62 5.89 0.46
N GLY A 97 13.42 6.42 1.68
CA GLY A 97 14.05 5.87 2.86
C GLY A 97 13.68 4.39 3.01
N VAL A 98 14.60 3.62 3.55
CA VAL A 98 14.29 2.28 4.05
C VAL A 98 13.37 2.45 5.25
N PRO A 99 12.25 1.72 5.32
CA PRO A 99 11.53 1.61 6.57
C PRO A 99 12.49 1.13 7.68
N GLY A 100 12.69 1.97 8.69
CA GLY A 100 13.42 1.62 9.90
C GLY A 100 12.58 0.71 10.81
N PRO A 101 13.08 0.29 11.98
CA PRO A 101 12.27 -0.47 12.93
C PRO A 101 11.05 0.35 13.38
N ARG A 102 9.96 -0.35 13.73
CA ARG A 102 8.80 0.27 14.35
C ARG A 102 9.21 1.09 15.57
N ARG A 103 8.58 2.26 15.70
CA ARG A 103 8.77 3.17 16.82
C ARG A 103 7.49 3.18 17.66
N ALA A 104 7.64 3.35 18.96
CA ALA A 104 6.51 3.57 19.86
C ALA A 104 5.87 4.93 19.58
N VAL A 105 4.59 5.08 19.93
CA VAL A 105 3.86 6.35 19.84
C VAL A 105 4.59 7.44 20.64
N GLY A 106 4.66 8.65 20.09
CA GLY A 106 5.29 9.82 20.72
C GLY A 106 6.82 9.84 20.63
N ARG A 107 7.45 8.88 19.94
CA ARG A 107 8.89 8.92 19.66
C ARG A 107 9.14 9.69 18.37
N ASP A 108 10.34 10.26 18.22
CA ASP A 108 10.73 10.97 17.01
C ASP A 108 10.37 10.16 15.76
N GLY A 109 9.65 10.76 14.81
CA GLY A 109 9.19 10.09 13.59
C GLY A 109 8.00 9.13 13.73
N GLN A 110 7.35 9.08 14.90
CA GLN A 110 6.08 8.39 15.15
C GLN A 110 5.25 9.18 16.16
N VAL A 111 4.36 10.03 15.66
CA VAL A 111 3.42 10.84 16.44
C VAL A 111 2.19 10.03 16.84
N GLY A 112 1.57 9.32 15.88
CA GLY A 112 0.32 8.58 16.07
C GLY A 112 0.47 7.06 16.13
N VAL A 113 -0.61 6.31 16.38
CA VAL A 113 -0.59 4.85 16.24
C VAL A 113 -0.67 4.46 14.76
N ILE A 114 -1.54 5.13 14.00
CA ILE A 114 -1.69 4.99 12.56
C ILE A 114 -1.41 6.35 11.90
N GLU A 115 -0.41 6.40 11.02
CA GLU A 115 -0.08 7.59 10.23
C GLU A 115 -0.24 7.33 8.74
N VAL A 116 -1.02 8.16 8.05
CA VAL A 116 -1.12 8.13 6.59
C VAL A 116 0.07 8.88 6.00
N LEU A 117 0.96 8.17 5.31
CA LEU A 117 2.11 8.78 4.65
C LEU A 117 1.77 9.28 3.24
N THR A 118 1.03 8.47 2.50
CA THR A 118 0.49 8.84 1.19
C THR A 118 -0.77 8.04 0.92
N SER A 119 -1.64 8.57 0.07
CA SER A 119 -2.81 7.87 -0.45
C SER A 119 -3.00 8.23 -1.91
N GLY A 120 -3.43 7.25 -2.68
CA GLY A 120 -3.74 7.40 -4.08
C GLY A 120 -4.86 6.48 -4.49
N GLY A 121 -5.33 6.65 -5.71
CA GLY A 121 -6.27 5.72 -6.30
C GLY A 121 -6.73 6.20 -7.64
N LEU A 122 -7.39 5.30 -8.36
CA LEU A 122 -7.91 5.51 -9.70
C LEU A 122 -9.17 4.67 -9.86
N HIS A 123 -10.01 4.98 -10.85
CA HIS A 123 -11.08 4.07 -11.23
C HIS A 123 -10.51 2.73 -11.72
N SER A 124 -11.20 1.66 -11.33
CA SER A 124 -10.87 0.29 -11.67
C SER A 124 -10.68 0.12 -13.17
N ARG A 125 -9.45 -0.21 -13.58
CA ARG A 125 -9.14 -0.42 -15.00
C ARG A 125 -9.66 -1.77 -15.49
N SER A 126 -9.88 -2.70 -14.57
CA SER A 126 -10.50 -4.00 -14.89
C SER A 126 -12.00 -3.88 -15.15
N HIS A 127 -12.68 -2.89 -14.54
CA HIS A 127 -14.11 -2.66 -14.71
C HIS A 127 -14.46 -1.95 -16.02
N LEU A 128 -13.65 -0.97 -16.44
CA LEU A 128 -13.97 -0.10 -17.60
C LEU A 128 -14.19 -0.86 -18.93
N PRO A 129 -13.36 -1.83 -19.34
CA PRO A 129 -13.58 -2.55 -20.59
C PRO A 129 -14.82 -3.46 -20.57
N ALA A 130 -15.20 -3.95 -19.39
CA ALA A 130 -16.37 -4.81 -19.22
C ALA A 130 -17.70 -4.03 -19.21
N HIS A 131 -17.66 -2.71 -19.00
CA HIS A 131 -18.84 -1.85 -18.85
C HIS A 131 -18.73 -0.61 -19.75
N SER A 132 -18.61 -0.85 -21.07
CA SER A 132 -18.53 0.22 -22.07
C SER A 132 -19.76 1.14 -21.99
N GLY A 133 -19.59 2.36 -21.47
CA GLY A 133 -20.65 3.38 -21.43
C GLY A 133 -20.80 4.13 -20.11
N ASP A 134 -20.30 3.61 -18.99
CA ASP A 134 -20.40 4.28 -17.69
C ASP A 134 -19.09 4.22 -16.89
N SER A 135 -18.18 5.15 -17.18
CA SER A 135 -16.95 5.31 -16.39
C SER A 135 -17.20 5.85 -14.98
N HIS A 136 -18.35 6.47 -14.73
CA HIS A 136 -18.70 7.05 -13.43
C HIS A 136 -19.19 5.99 -12.44
N GLY A 137 -19.74 4.88 -12.92
CA GLY A 137 -20.11 3.72 -12.11
C GLY A 137 -18.91 2.85 -11.66
N ALA A 138 -17.74 3.03 -12.27
CA ALA A 138 -16.58 2.18 -12.01
C ALA A 138 -16.08 2.30 -10.55
N PRO A 139 -15.89 1.17 -9.84
CA PRO A 139 -15.29 1.15 -8.51
C PRO A 139 -13.98 1.93 -8.46
N TRP A 140 -13.74 2.64 -7.37
CA TRP A 140 -12.45 3.24 -7.11
C TRP A 140 -11.52 2.21 -6.52
N VAL A 141 -10.30 2.09 -7.05
CA VAL A 141 -9.22 1.29 -6.49
C VAL A 141 -8.28 2.24 -5.77
N GLY A 142 -8.24 2.14 -4.44
CA GLY A 142 -7.40 2.96 -3.58
C GLY A 142 -6.18 2.20 -3.07
N THR A 143 -5.08 2.94 -2.90
CA THR A 143 -3.93 2.50 -2.12
C THR A 143 -3.56 3.52 -1.06
N THR A 144 -3.14 3.06 0.10
CA THR A 144 -2.71 3.92 1.20
C THR A 144 -1.44 3.36 1.81
N GLU A 145 -0.40 4.19 1.88
CA GLU A 145 0.78 3.90 2.66
C GLU A 145 0.55 4.35 4.11
N LEU A 146 0.70 3.41 5.04
CA LEU A 146 0.63 3.65 6.46
C LEU A 146 1.98 3.47 7.11
N ARG A 147 2.22 4.24 8.17
CA ARG A 147 3.19 3.91 9.21
C ARG A 147 2.43 3.58 10.48
N VAL A 148 2.77 2.45 11.08
CA VAL A 148 2.09 1.90 12.25
C VAL A 148 3.09 1.76 13.41
N ALA A 149 2.68 2.24 14.57
CA ALA A 149 3.48 2.23 15.78
C ALA A 149 3.71 0.80 16.33
N ALA A 150 4.69 0.67 17.23
CA ALA A 150 5.12 -0.62 17.79
C ALA A 150 4.04 -1.33 18.61
N GLU A 151 3.13 -0.56 19.21
CA GLU A 151 2.01 -0.99 20.04
C GLU A 151 0.97 -1.79 19.25
N ALA A 152 0.79 -1.47 17.97
CA ALA A 152 -0.13 -2.17 17.08
C ALA A 152 0.55 -3.38 16.44
N THR A 153 0.07 -4.59 16.72
CA THR A 153 0.59 -5.81 16.08
C THR A 153 -0.14 -6.16 14.80
N ARG A 154 -1.40 -5.72 14.69
CA ARG A 154 -2.31 -6.05 13.59
C ARG A 154 -3.18 -4.85 13.28
N LEU A 155 -3.62 -4.76 12.03
CA LEU A 155 -4.68 -3.87 11.62
C LEU A 155 -5.92 -4.67 11.24
N LEU A 156 -7.10 -4.13 11.55
CA LEU A 156 -8.35 -4.55 10.92
C LEU A 156 -8.74 -3.49 9.90
N VAL A 157 -8.80 -3.84 8.61
CA VAL A 157 -9.13 -2.91 7.51
C VAL A 157 -10.49 -3.30 6.96
N GLY A 158 -11.56 -2.60 7.32
CA GLY A 158 -12.91 -3.16 7.15
C GLY A 158 -13.03 -4.43 7.99
N ASP A 159 -13.22 -5.57 7.35
CA ASP A 159 -13.34 -6.88 8.01
C ASP A 159 -12.09 -7.77 7.86
N ARG A 160 -11.04 -7.28 7.18
CA ARG A 160 -9.81 -8.07 6.93
C ARG A 160 -8.70 -7.75 7.93
N GLU A 161 -8.07 -8.81 8.45
CA GLU A 161 -6.90 -8.70 9.31
C GLU A 161 -5.62 -8.57 8.47
N VAL A 162 -4.75 -7.64 8.85
CA VAL A 162 -3.45 -7.38 8.22
C VAL A 162 -2.38 -7.37 9.28
N ALA A 163 -1.38 -8.24 9.14
CA ALA A 163 -0.22 -8.24 10.02
C ALA A 163 0.64 -6.99 9.79
N VAL A 164 1.06 -6.34 10.88
CA VAL A 164 1.96 -5.17 10.79
C VAL A 164 3.40 -5.68 10.68
N PRO A 165 4.16 -5.32 9.63
CA PRO A 165 5.54 -5.76 9.50
C PRO A 165 6.43 -5.14 10.57
N ALA A 166 7.59 -5.75 10.84
CA ALA A 166 8.52 -5.31 11.88
C ALA A 166 9.04 -3.85 11.69
N HIS A 167 8.98 -3.33 10.47
CA HIS A 167 9.32 -1.94 10.15
C HIS A 167 8.14 -0.97 10.17
N GLY A 168 6.91 -1.45 10.38
CA GLY A 168 5.72 -0.60 10.61
C GLY A 168 5.13 0.06 9.38
N THR A 169 5.89 0.20 8.30
CA THR A 169 5.35 0.73 7.04
C THR A 169 4.65 -0.35 6.23
N LEU A 170 3.44 -0.08 5.76
CA LEU A 170 2.71 -0.99 4.87
C LEU A 170 1.94 -0.22 3.81
N LEU A 171 1.71 -0.86 2.66
CA LEU A 171 0.90 -0.38 1.56
C LEU A 171 -0.37 -1.22 1.52
N LEU A 172 -1.51 -0.59 1.81
CA LEU A 172 -2.82 -1.21 1.77
C LEU A 172 -3.51 -0.96 0.44
N ALA A 173 -4.29 -1.93 -0.03
CA ALA A 173 -5.18 -1.81 -1.19
C ALA A 173 -6.64 -1.99 -0.77
N TRP A 174 -7.55 -1.30 -1.45
CA TRP A 174 -8.99 -1.42 -1.21
C TRP A 174 -9.78 -0.99 -2.44
N THR A 175 -11.05 -1.39 -2.52
CA THR A 175 -11.98 -0.90 -3.54
C THR A 175 -13.18 -0.21 -2.91
N SER A 176 -13.67 0.87 -3.51
CA SER A 176 -15.00 1.39 -3.17
C SER A 176 -16.09 0.51 -3.79
N PRO A 177 -17.30 0.51 -3.23
CA PRO A 177 -18.46 -0.01 -3.94
C PRO A 177 -18.67 0.71 -5.30
N PRO A 178 -19.19 0.02 -6.33
CA PRO A 178 -19.63 0.66 -7.58
C PRO A 178 -20.74 1.68 -7.32
N GLY A 179 -20.82 2.75 -8.12
CA GLY A 179 -21.91 3.73 -8.08
C GLY A 179 -21.99 4.59 -6.81
N GLY A 180 -20.97 4.56 -5.94
CA GLY A 180 -20.89 5.41 -4.74
C GLY A 180 -20.52 6.86 -5.06
N ALA A 181 -21.07 7.80 -4.29
CA ALA A 181 -20.86 9.24 -4.50
C ALA A 181 -19.42 9.73 -4.28
N ALA A 182 -18.59 8.98 -3.55
CA ALA A 182 -17.18 9.30 -3.33
C ALA A 182 -16.35 8.05 -2.99
N PRO A 183 -15.07 7.99 -3.40
CA PRO A 183 -14.16 6.96 -2.95
C PRO A 183 -13.94 7.08 -1.45
N ARG A 184 -14.21 6.00 -0.71
CA ARG A 184 -14.06 5.95 0.75
C ARG A 184 -13.18 4.78 1.13
N ARG A 185 -12.11 5.07 1.86
CA ARG A 185 -11.25 4.06 2.47
C ARG A 185 -12.08 3.26 3.50
N PRO A 186 -11.81 1.96 3.69
CA PRO A 186 -12.38 1.23 4.82
C PRO A 186 -12.00 1.87 6.16
N LEU A 187 -12.77 1.58 7.20
CA LEU A 187 -12.35 1.84 8.58
C LEU A 187 -11.07 1.03 8.85
N ILE A 188 -10.07 1.64 9.48
CA ILE A 188 -8.83 0.96 9.86
C ILE A 188 -8.70 1.01 11.37
N LEU A 189 -8.67 -0.15 12.01
CA LEU A 189 -8.41 -0.29 13.45
C LEU A 189 -6.99 -0.79 13.66
N ALA A 190 -6.30 -0.23 14.64
CA ALA A 190 -5.04 -0.73 15.15
C ALA A 190 -5.28 -1.54 16.41
N LEU A 191 -4.79 -2.78 16.42
CA LEU A 191 -5.01 -3.72 17.51
C LEU A 191 -3.68 -4.05 18.23
N ALA A 192 -3.75 -4.01 19.56
CA ALA A 192 -2.71 -4.51 20.45
C ALA A 192 -2.55 -6.04 20.34
N PRO A 193 -1.48 -6.65 20.90
CA PRO A 193 -1.27 -8.10 20.84
C PRO A 193 -2.43 -8.95 21.36
N ASP A 194 -3.16 -8.43 22.34
CA ASP A 194 -4.33 -9.05 22.99
C ASP A 194 -5.64 -8.88 22.19
N GLY A 195 -5.61 -8.17 21.06
CA GLY A 195 -6.77 -7.86 20.23
C GLY A 195 -7.53 -6.60 20.66
N THR A 196 -7.08 -5.90 21.72
CA THR A 196 -7.69 -4.64 22.14
C THR A 196 -7.46 -3.56 21.08
N GLU A 197 -8.51 -2.82 20.73
CA GLU A 197 -8.38 -1.66 19.87
C GLU A 197 -7.66 -0.52 20.61
N ILE A 198 -6.54 -0.06 20.04
CA ILE A 198 -5.75 1.04 20.62
C ILE A 198 -5.93 2.35 19.84
N SER A 199 -6.29 2.28 18.57
CA SER A 199 -6.63 3.44 17.74
C SER A 199 -7.46 3.04 16.52
N ARG A 200 -8.17 4.00 15.95
CA ARG A 200 -8.88 3.87 14.68
C ARG A 200 -8.64 5.07 13.77
N LEU A 201 -8.74 4.83 12.47
CA LEU A 201 -8.70 5.82 11.41
C LEU A 201 -9.92 5.60 10.50
N GLY A 202 -10.87 6.54 10.54
CA GLY A 202 -12.10 6.46 9.77
C GLY A 202 -11.91 6.66 8.27
N PRO A 203 -12.97 6.43 7.46
CA PRO A 203 -12.91 6.52 6.00
C PRO A 203 -12.42 7.85 5.43
N ASN A 204 -12.71 8.95 6.13
CA ASN A 204 -12.41 10.32 5.70
C ASN A 204 -11.36 11.00 6.61
N ASP A 205 -10.86 10.28 7.61
CA ASP A 205 -9.95 10.87 8.59
C ASP A 205 -8.53 10.92 8.04
N SER A 206 -7.83 12.01 8.33
CA SER A 206 -6.39 12.16 8.08
C SER A 206 -5.53 11.84 9.31
N ILE A 207 -6.16 11.80 10.49
CA ILE A 207 -5.52 11.64 11.80
C ILE A 207 -6.28 10.56 12.57
N ASP A 208 -5.56 9.68 13.26
CA ASP A 208 -6.17 8.60 14.02
C ASP A 208 -6.71 9.06 15.40
N SER A 209 -7.58 8.25 15.98
CA SER A 209 -8.24 8.56 17.26
C SER A 209 -7.27 8.72 18.44
N SER A 210 -6.10 8.07 18.40
CA SER A 210 -5.08 8.22 19.43
C SER A 210 -4.41 9.59 19.35
N THR A 211 -4.08 10.05 18.16
CA THR A 211 -3.49 11.37 17.96
C THR A 211 -4.50 12.46 18.30
N TRP A 212 -5.77 12.31 17.93
CA TRP A 212 -6.82 13.26 18.36
C TRP A 212 -6.88 13.41 19.88
N ARG A 213 -6.87 12.30 20.63
CA ARG A 213 -6.85 12.34 22.10
C ARG A 213 -5.63 13.09 22.67
N LEU A 214 -4.47 12.98 22.02
CA LEU A 214 -3.27 13.72 22.44
C LEU A 214 -3.42 15.22 22.19
N LEU A 215 -4.10 15.63 21.13
CA LEU A 215 -4.35 17.04 20.81
C LEU A 215 -5.44 17.65 21.71
N ASP A 216 -6.40 16.85 22.16
CA ASP A 216 -7.46 17.27 23.08
C ASP A 216 -7.02 17.28 24.56
N SER A 217 -5.81 16.79 24.86
CA SER A 217 -5.25 16.81 26.21
C SER A 217 -4.68 18.21 26.53
N PRO A 218 -5.10 18.85 27.64
CA PRO A 218 -4.67 20.19 28.01
C PRO A 218 -3.19 20.27 28.40
#